data_AF-A0A7V5RKV0-F1
#
_entry.id   AF-A0A7V5RKV0-F1
#
_cell.length_a   1.000
_cell.length_b   1.000
_cell.length_c   1.000
_cell.angle_alpha   90.00
_cell.angle_beta   90.00
_cell.angle_gamma   90.00
#
_symmetry.space_group_name_H-M   'P 1'
#
loop_
_entity.id
_entity.type
_entity.pdbx_description
1 polymer ?
#
loop_
_entity_poly.entity_id
_entity_poly.type
_entity_poly.pdbx_seq_one_letter_code
_entity_poly.pdbx_strand_id
1 'polypeptide(L)'
;MRWIPAPILAVLFFAGTLTARDFDTWFVDKTLRVDLFHTGDKSSEFFAPDHYYQAGPWAGSKTNLLSDLNLGEYQVRVYDTASAQLIYSRGYSTIFNEWQTTPEAARMHRTFHETILVPMPRRAIQLTISRRDKNMVFRELWSVVIDPEKPATINRTPARPRFKTGTIFRHGDPERKVDIVILGDGYSKADMDKFRRDARHFNEAMFSTSPFRERKREFNVWTVEVISEDSGIPKPDKNIWK
;
A
#
# COMPACT_ATOMS: atom_id res chain seq x y z
N MET A 1 -57.04 36.57 25.17
CA MET A 1 -56.13 35.41 25.08
C MET A 1 -54.87 35.86 24.36
N ARG A 2 -53.77 36.12 25.08
CA ARG A 2 -52.51 36.63 24.51
C ARG A 2 -51.62 35.46 24.15
N TRP A 3 -51.28 35.33 22.87
CA TRP A 3 -50.29 34.36 22.37
C TRP A 3 -48.88 34.83 22.72
N ILE A 4 -48.12 33.98 23.42
CA ILE A 4 -46.69 34.17 23.66
C ILE A 4 -45.96 33.23 22.70
N PRO A 5 -45.09 33.70 21.80
CA PRO A 5 -44.30 32.82 20.94
C PRO A 5 -43.15 32.19 21.75
N ALA A 6 -42.99 30.87 21.62
CA ALA A 6 -41.91 30.11 22.22
C ALA A 6 -40.56 30.43 21.54
N PRO A 7 -39.44 30.46 22.29
CA PRO A 7 -38.12 30.73 21.69
C PRO A 7 -37.65 29.50 20.90
N ILE A 8 -37.24 29.74 19.65
CA ILE A 8 -36.60 28.75 18.79
C ILE A 8 -35.15 28.58 19.26
N LEU A 9 -34.83 27.40 19.78
CA LEU A 9 -33.46 27.02 20.15
C LEU A 9 -32.68 26.73 18.87
N ALA A 10 -31.82 27.67 18.46
CA ALA A 10 -30.91 27.47 17.33
C ALA A 10 -29.80 26.48 17.73
N VAL A 11 -29.90 25.25 17.25
CA VAL A 11 -28.80 24.26 17.34
C VAL A 11 -27.76 24.64 16.30
N LEU A 12 -26.66 25.25 16.74
CA LEU A 12 -25.47 25.49 15.93
C LEU A 12 -24.79 24.16 15.63
N PHE A 13 -24.98 23.64 14.42
CA PHE A 13 -24.12 22.61 13.86
C PHE A 13 -22.74 23.22 13.60
N PHE A 14 -21.76 22.91 14.44
CA PHE A 14 -20.36 23.09 14.09
C PHE A 14 -20.05 22.11 12.96
N ALA A 15 -20.11 22.60 11.72
CA ALA A 15 -19.46 21.96 10.60
C ALA A 15 -17.95 22.03 10.88
N GLY A 16 -17.39 20.95 11.45
CA GLY A 16 -15.95 20.82 11.56
C GLY A 16 -15.37 20.90 10.17
N THR A 17 -14.60 21.93 9.89
CA THR A 17 -13.75 21.97 8.71
C THR A 17 -12.84 20.75 8.79
N LEU A 18 -12.95 19.84 7.83
CA LEU A 18 -11.94 18.82 7.57
C LEU A 18 -10.66 19.59 7.19
N THR A 19 -9.89 19.98 8.19
CA THR A 19 -8.54 20.49 7.96
C THR A 19 -7.79 19.36 7.27
N ALA A 20 -7.19 19.68 6.12
CA ALA A 20 -6.23 18.78 5.50
C ALA A 20 -5.25 18.36 6.60
N ARG A 21 -5.19 17.06 6.89
CA ARG A 21 -4.27 16.58 7.91
C ARG A 21 -2.86 16.85 7.42
N ASP A 22 -2.15 17.69 8.14
CA ASP A 22 -0.79 18.03 7.81
C ASP A 22 0.11 16.80 7.99
N PHE A 23 0.78 16.41 6.90
CA PHE A 23 1.72 15.29 6.90
C PHE A 23 2.80 15.50 7.95
N ASP A 24 3.36 16.71 8.02
CA ASP A 24 4.52 17.00 8.87
C ASP A 24 4.17 17.00 10.36
N THR A 25 2.89 17.15 10.72
CA THR A 25 2.41 16.97 12.10
C THR A 25 2.59 15.54 12.60
N TRP A 26 2.36 14.53 11.74
CA TRP A 26 2.28 13.12 12.16
C TRP A 26 3.45 12.27 11.68
N PHE A 27 4.04 12.65 10.55
CA PHE A 27 4.98 11.82 9.80
C PHE A 27 6.26 12.58 9.48
N VAL A 28 7.30 11.82 9.17
CA VAL A 28 8.54 12.31 8.55
C VAL A 28 8.66 11.77 7.14
N ASP A 29 9.44 12.43 6.28
CA ASP A 29 9.65 12.00 4.90
C ASP A 29 10.56 10.77 4.77
N LYS A 30 10.03 9.65 5.27
CA LYS A 30 10.54 8.29 5.21
C LYS A 30 9.34 7.35 5.11
N THR A 31 9.59 6.12 4.68
CA THR A 31 8.56 5.09 4.61
C THR A 31 8.76 4.08 5.72
N LEU A 32 7.70 3.78 6.47
CA LEU A 32 7.62 2.58 7.29
C LEU A 32 7.10 1.44 6.42
N ARG A 33 7.95 0.44 6.19
CA ARG A 33 7.59 -0.82 5.55
C ARG A 33 7.26 -1.83 6.65
N VAL A 34 6.07 -2.42 6.55
CA VAL A 34 5.52 -3.40 7.48
C VAL A 34 5.34 -4.70 6.72
N ASP A 35 6.19 -5.69 7.02
CA ASP A 35 6.08 -7.03 6.47
C ASP A 35 5.27 -7.90 7.44
N LEU A 36 4.33 -8.66 6.88
CA LEU A 36 3.37 -9.47 7.62
C LEU A 36 3.27 -10.87 7.01
N PHE A 37 2.95 -11.83 7.85
CA PHE A 37 2.41 -13.11 7.44
C PHE A 37 0.88 -13.04 7.49
N HIS A 38 0.22 -13.35 6.38
CA HIS A 38 -1.21 -13.55 6.31
C HIS A 38 -1.50 -15.05 6.19
N THR A 39 -2.07 -15.63 7.23
CA THR A 39 -2.28 -17.07 7.35
C THR A 39 -3.74 -17.40 7.54
N GLY A 40 -4.20 -18.48 6.93
CA GLY A 40 -5.57 -18.94 7.10
C GLY A 40 -5.96 -20.04 6.13
N ASP A 41 -7.26 -20.31 6.09
CA ASP A 41 -7.93 -21.30 5.26
C ASP A 41 -9.21 -20.70 4.64
N LYS A 42 -10.16 -21.53 4.19
CA LYS A 42 -11.43 -21.08 3.61
C LYS A 42 -12.26 -20.18 4.51
N SER A 43 -12.14 -20.35 5.82
CA SER A 43 -13.08 -19.83 6.82
C SER A 43 -12.43 -18.97 7.90
N SER A 44 -11.11 -19.01 8.00
CA SER A 44 -10.33 -18.28 8.99
C SER A 44 -9.17 -17.54 8.33
N GLU A 45 -8.76 -16.46 8.98
CA GLU A 45 -7.57 -15.70 8.61
C GLU A 45 -7.04 -14.98 9.85
N PHE A 46 -5.73 -14.77 9.89
CA PHE A 46 -5.06 -13.98 10.91
C PHE A 46 -3.74 -13.43 10.35
N PHE A 47 -3.24 -12.39 11.02
CA PHE A 47 -1.96 -11.75 10.69
C PHE A 47 -0.95 -11.93 11.81
N ALA A 48 0.32 -12.07 11.43
CA ALA A 48 1.45 -11.98 12.33
C ALA A 48 2.48 -10.98 11.77
N PRO A 49 3.06 -10.10 12.60
CA PRO A 49 4.22 -9.32 12.19
C PRO A 49 5.38 -10.20 11.78
N ASP A 50 6.04 -9.85 10.67
CA ASP A 50 7.33 -10.40 10.29
C ASP A 50 8.43 -9.41 10.67
N HIS A 51 8.53 -8.29 9.94
CA HIS A 51 9.56 -7.29 10.14
C HIS A 51 9.05 -5.86 9.89
N TYR A 52 9.66 -4.89 10.57
CA TYR A 52 9.46 -3.47 10.30
C TYR A 52 10.76 -2.83 9.81
N TYR A 53 10.70 -2.11 8.70
CA TYR A 53 11.86 -1.43 8.11
C TYR A 53 11.59 0.06 7.91
N GLN A 54 12.63 0.86 8.11
CA GLN A 54 12.67 2.20 7.55
C GLN A 54 13.22 2.11 6.12
N ALA A 55 12.37 2.41 5.14
CA ALA A 55 12.78 2.55 3.75
C ALA A 55 13.10 4.02 3.40
N GLY A 56 13.29 4.29 2.10
CA GLY A 56 13.60 5.61 1.57
C GLY A 56 12.50 6.67 1.82
N PRO A 57 12.62 7.85 1.19
CA PRO A 57 11.60 8.90 1.26
C PRO A 57 10.18 8.38 0.98
N TRP A 58 9.18 9.07 1.50
CA TRP A 58 7.78 8.70 1.26
C TRP A 58 7.39 9.07 -0.18
N ALA A 59 7.11 8.05 -0.99
CA ALA A 59 6.72 8.22 -2.40
C ALA A 59 5.20 8.34 -2.60
N GLY A 60 4.40 8.23 -1.53
CA GLY A 60 2.95 8.40 -1.62
C GLY A 60 2.52 9.85 -1.43
N SER A 61 1.20 10.08 -1.48
CA SER A 61 0.63 11.40 -1.26
C SER A 61 0.91 11.93 0.15
N LYS A 62 1.34 13.20 0.26
CA LYS A 62 1.44 13.97 1.52
C LYS A 62 0.18 14.79 1.82
N THR A 63 -0.80 14.81 0.92
CA THR A 63 -2.01 15.64 1.05
C THR A 63 -3.27 14.80 1.22
N ASN A 64 -3.38 13.69 0.48
CA ASN A 64 -4.47 12.73 0.60
C ASN A 64 -4.04 11.55 1.49
N LEU A 65 -3.92 11.81 2.80
CA LEU A 65 -3.51 10.79 3.78
C LEU A 65 -4.61 9.76 4.08
N LEU A 66 -5.88 10.16 3.92
CA LEU A 66 -7.05 9.32 4.17
C LEU A 66 -7.74 9.00 2.86
N SER A 67 -7.54 7.79 2.35
CA SER A 67 -8.16 7.38 1.10
C SER A 67 -9.68 7.38 1.19
N ASP A 68 -10.33 8.17 0.33
CA ASP A 68 -11.78 8.24 0.15
C ASP A 68 -12.32 7.26 -0.90
N LEU A 69 -11.42 6.71 -1.74
CA LEU A 69 -11.78 5.77 -2.81
C LEU A 69 -12.57 4.53 -2.34
N ASN A 70 -12.44 4.14 -1.07
CA ASN A 70 -13.16 2.99 -0.50
C ASN A 70 -13.05 1.72 -1.37
N LEU A 71 -11.86 1.44 -1.90
CA LEU A 71 -11.56 0.28 -2.74
C LEU A 71 -10.89 -0.84 -1.93
N GLY A 72 -10.85 -2.05 -2.48
CA GLY A 72 -10.18 -3.21 -1.89
C GLY A 72 -11.04 -4.03 -0.93
N GLU A 73 -10.62 -5.28 -0.73
CA GLU A 73 -11.20 -6.22 0.25
C GLU A 73 -10.71 -5.91 1.67
N TYR A 74 -9.48 -5.39 1.78
CA TYR A 74 -8.86 -4.99 3.03
C TYR A 74 -8.57 -3.49 3.07
N GLN A 75 -8.37 -2.97 4.28
CA GLN A 75 -7.95 -1.60 4.51
C GLN A 75 -6.94 -1.55 5.64
N VAL A 76 -5.81 -0.90 5.39
CA VAL A 76 -4.89 -0.47 6.45
C VAL A 76 -5.34 0.89 6.98
N ARG A 77 -5.34 1.03 8.31
CA ARG A 77 -5.59 2.29 9.02
C ARG A 77 -4.50 2.50 10.04
N VAL A 78 -4.08 3.75 10.21
CA VAL A 78 -3.06 4.15 11.18
C VAL A 78 -3.65 5.19 12.10
N TYR A 79 -3.64 4.90 13.40
CA TYR A 79 -4.11 5.80 14.44
C TYR A 79 -2.93 6.28 15.28
N ASP A 80 -2.91 7.57 15.61
CA ASP A 80 -2.02 8.08 16.64
C ASP A 80 -2.46 7.52 18.01
N THR A 81 -1.52 6.97 18.78
CA THR A 81 -1.85 6.31 20.06
C THR A 81 -2.23 7.30 21.17
N ALA A 82 -1.73 8.54 21.11
CA ALA A 82 -2.00 9.54 22.14
C ALA A 82 -3.40 10.17 22.01
N SER A 83 -3.85 10.39 20.77
CA SER A 83 -5.11 11.08 20.46
C SER A 83 -6.20 10.18 19.89
N ALA A 84 -5.88 8.91 19.60
CA ALA A 84 -6.74 7.97 18.87
C ALA A 84 -7.19 8.47 17.47
N GLN A 85 -6.50 9.47 16.92
CA GLN A 85 -6.91 10.09 15.66
C GLN A 85 -6.46 9.24 14.46
N LEU A 86 -7.35 8.98 13.50
CA LEU A 86 -7.02 8.27 12.25
C LEU A 86 -6.16 9.12 11.31
N ILE A 87 -4.85 8.90 11.26
CA ILE A 87 -3.88 9.77 10.58
C ILE A 87 -3.48 9.28 9.17
N TYR A 88 -3.73 8.02 8.83
CA TYR A 88 -3.52 7.49 7.47
C TYR A 88 -4.45 6.31 7.17
N SER A 89 -4.91 6.17 5.93
CA SER A 89 -5.63 4.98 5.47
C SER A 89 -5.47 4.69 3.97
N ARG A 90 -5.41 3.40 3.62
CA ARG A 90 -5.43 2.90 2.24
C ARG A 90 -6.14 1.56 2.14
N GLY A 91 -6.93 1.39 1.07
CA GLY A 91 -7.55 0.13 0.70
C GLY A 91 -6.63 -0.72 -0.18
N TYR A 92 -6.72 -2.04 -0.08
CA TYR A 92 -5.93 -2.98 -0.87
C TYR A 92 -6.63 -4.36 -0.97
N SER A 93 -6.11 -5.22 -1.83
CA SER A 93 -6.48 -6.63 -1.93
C SER A 93 -5.20 -7.47 -1.95
N THR A 94 -5.32 -8.76 -1.71
CA THR A 94 -4.21 -9.68 -1.46
C THR A 94 -4.36 -10.96 -2.28
N ILE A 95 -3.25 -11.62 -2.56
CA ILE A 95 -3.28 -12.96 -3.15
C ILE A 95 -3.94 -13.96 -2.18
N PHE A 96 -3.82 -13.75 -0.87
CA PHE A 96 -4.51 -14.59 0.12
C PHE A 96 -6.03 -14.60 -0.10
N ASN A 97 -6.68 -13.44 -0.27
CA ASN A 97 -8.14 -13.45 -0.47
C ASN A 97 -8.55 -14.07 -1.81
N GLU A 98 -7.73 -13.97 -2.85
CA GLU A 98 -7.97 -14.71 -4.10
C GLU A 98 -7.84 -16.21 -3.86
N TRP A 99 -6.75 -16.66 -3.23
CA TRP A 99 -6.53 -18.06 -2.90
C TRP A 99 -7.64 -18.64 -2.00
N GLN A 100 -8.16 -17.85 -1.06
CA GLN A 100 -9.27 -18.23 -0.18
C GLN A 100 -10.54 -18.60 -0.98
N THR A 101 -10.70 -18.13 -2.22
CA THR A 101 -11.84 -18.51 -3.08
C THR A 101 -11.67 -19.89 -3.72
N THR A 102 -10.47 -20.48 -3.73
CA THR A 102 -10.18 -21.76 -4.38
C THR A 102 -10.70 -22.98 -3.59
N PRO A 103 -10.74 -24.18 -4.20
CA PRO A 103 -10.99 -25.43 -3.49
C PRO A 103 -9.85 -25.86 -2.55
N GLU A 104 -8.61 -25.42 -2.77
CA GLU A 104 -7.47 -25.80 -1.93
C GLU A 104 -7.62 -25.25 -0.51
N ALA A 105 -8.11 -24.00 -0.38
CA ALA A 105 -8.34 -23.35 0.91
C ALA A 105 -9.31 -24.13 1.83
N ALA A 106 -10.20 -24.97 1.27
CA ALA A 106 -11.09 -25.82 2.06
C ALA A 106 -10.39 -27.04 2.69
N ARG A 107 -9.11 -27.28 2.36
CA ARG A 107 -8.38 -28.50 2.69
C ARG A 107 -7.11 -28.24 3.49
N MET A 108 -6.62 -27.01 3.51
CA MET A 108 -5.37 -26.68 4.18
C MET A 108 -5.30 -25.20 4.56
N HIS A 109 -4.38 -24.92 5.48
CA HIS A 109 -3.94 -23.57 5.76
C HIS A 109 -2.74 -23.22 4.89
N ARG A 110 -2.68 -21.97 4.43
CA ARG A 110 -1.51 -21.39 3.76
C ARG A 110 -1.13 -20.08 4.41
N THR A 111 0.13 -19.70 4.22
CA THR A 111 0.68 -18.43 4.66
C THR A 111 1.24 -17.70 3.46
N PHE A 112 0.88 -16.43 3.32
CA PHE A 112 1.36 -15.53 2.28
C PHE A 112 2.09 -14.36 2.94
N HIS A 113 3.16 -13.90 2.31
CA HIS A 113 3.86 -12.70 2.74
C HIS A 113 3.17 -11.47 2.16
N GLU A 114 2.96 -10.46 3.00
CA GLU A 114 2.41 -9.18 2.62
C GLU A 114 3.34 -8.05 3.07
N THR A 115 3.44 -7.01 2.24
CA THR A 115 4.17 -5.80 2.57
C THR A 115 3.23 -4.61 2.46
N ILE A 116 3.11 -3.85 3.55
CA ILE A 116 2.37 -2.60 3.60
C ILE A 116 3.36 -1.44 3.74
N LEU A 117 3.13 -0.38 2.98
CA LEU A 117 3.90 0.87 3.07
C LEU A 117 3.02 1.97 3.65
N VAL A 118 3.49 2.60 4.73
CA VAL A 118 2.87 3.79 5.32
C VAL A 118 3.93 4.88 5.52
N PRO A 119 3.54 6.16 5.58
CA PRO A 119 4.47 7.22 5.99
C PRO A 119 5.09 6.90 7.36
N MET A 120 6.37 7.19 7.54
CA MET A 120 7.06 6.93 8.81
C MET A 120 6.48 7.83 9.92
N PRO A 121 5.90 7.26 10.99
CA PRO A 121 5.32 8.05 12.06
C PRO A 121 6.40 8.71 12.93
N ARG A 122 6.07 9.87 13.49
CA ARG A 122 6.92 10.55 14.49
C ARG A 122 6.83 9.92 15.87
N ARG A 123 5.73 9.24 16.18
CA ARG A 123 5.40 8.71 17.51
C ARG A 123 4.77 7.33 17.39
N ALA A 124 4.50 6.68 18.52
CA ALA A 124 3.81 5.41 18.54
C ALA A 124 2.43 5.48 17.86
N ILE A 125 2.18 4.52 16.96
CA ILE A 125 0.93 4.37 16.22
C ILE A 125 0.29 3.03 16.51
N GLN A 126 -1.02 2.96 16.38
CA GLN A 126 -1.75 1.70 16.22
C GLN A 126 -2.05 1.52 14.73
N LEU A 127 -1.44 0.51 14.12
CA LEU A 127 -1.76 0.08 12.76
C LEU A 127 -2.81 -1.02 12.84
N THR A 128 -3.88 -0.88 12.06
CA THR A 128 -4.95 -1.89 11.99
C THR A 128 -5.16 -2.34 10.55
N ILE A 129 -5.49 -3.62 10.39
CA ILE A 129 -5.99 -4.20 9.15
C ILE A 129 -7.46 -4.54 9.38
N SER A 130 -8.30 -4.07 8.48
CA SER A 130 -9.73 -4.34 8.46
C SER A 130 -10.11 -5.08 7.18
N ARG A 131 -11.09 -5.98 7.24
CA ARG A 131 -11.67 -6.68 6.08
C ARG A 131 -13.13 -6.26 5.89
N ARG A 132 -13.64 -6.27 4.66
CA ARG A 132 -15.07 -6.08 4.42
C ARG A 132 -15.89 -7.26 4.91
N ASP A 133 -16.96 -6.95 5.64
CA ASP A 133 -18.03 -7.92 5.91
C ASP A 133 -18.99 -8.04 4.71
N LYS A 134 -19.97 -8.94 4.83
CA LYS A 134 -21.02 -9.17 3.81
C LYS A 134 -21.84 -7.93 3.45
N ASN A 135 -21.82 -6.89 4.28
CA ASN A 135 -22.50 -5.63 4.02
C ASN A 135 -21.54 -4.58 3.44
N MET A 136 -20.35 -5.02 2.99
CA MET A 136 -19.26 -4.18 2.48
C MET A 136 -18.71 -3.20 3.51
N VAL A 137 -18.90 -3.46 4.81
CA VAL A 137 -18.38 -2.60 5.87
C VAL A 137 -17.04 -3.14 6.36
N PHE A 138 -16.03 -2.28 6.43
CA PHE A 138 -14.74 -2.66 7.02
C PHE A 138 -14.88 -2.94 8.52
N ARG A 139 -14.48 -4.15 8.93
CA ARG A 139 -14.38 -4.61 10.31
C ARG A 139 -12.92 -4.87 10.64
N GLU A 140 -12.46 -4.36 11.77
CA GLU A 140 -11.10 -4.63 12.23
C GLU A 140 -10.91 -6.13 12.44
N LEU A 141 -9.83 -6.64 11.88
CA LEU A 141 -9.44 -8.04 11.94
C LEU A 141 -8.18 -8.22 12.78
N TRP A 142 -7.28 -7.23 12.71
CA TRP A 142 -6.00 -7.29 13.39
C TRP A 142 -5.45 -5.90 13.66
N SER A 143 -4.67 -5.76 14.73
CA SER A 143 -3.94 -4.53 15.03
C SER A 143 -2.62 -4.77 15.75
N VAL A 144 -1.72 -3.81 15.63
CA VAL A 144 -0.43 -3.77 16.32
C VAL A 144 -0.04 -2.34 16.68
N VAL A 145 0.64 -2.18 17.81
CA VAL A 145 1.28 -0.92 18.19
C VAL A 145 2.72 -0.93 17.69
N ILE A 146 3.10 0.09 16.92
CA ILE A 146 4.46 0.29 16.42
C ILE A 146 4.98 1.60 17.00
N ASP A 147 6.03 1.51 17.80
CA ASP A 147 6.72 2.67 18.37
C ASP A 147 8.05 2.91 17.65
N PRO A 148 8.19 3.99 16.87
CA PRO A 148 9.41 4.29 16.14
C PRO A 148 10.57 4.73 17.03
N GLU A 149 10.32 5.11 18.28
CA GLU A 149 11.34 5.51 19.27
C GLU A 149 11.87 4.31 20.06
N LYS A 150 11.11 3.20 20.11
CA LYS A 150 11.53 1.98 20.80
C LYS A 150 12.72 1.31 20.08
N PRO A 151 13.84 1.05 20.78
CA PRO A 151 15.00 0.39 20.18
C PRO A 151 14.65 -0.97 19.59
N ALA A 152 15.31 -1.32 18.48
CA ALA A 152 15.16 -2.58 17.75
C ALA A 152 13.75 -2.88 17.18
N THR A 153 12.76 -1.98 17.34
CA THR A 153 11.45 -2.16 16.70
C THR A 153 11.52 -1.98 15.19
N ILE A 154 12.19 -0.93 14.71
CA ILE A 154 12.32 -0.65 13.27
C ILE A 154 13.76 -0.88 12.84
N ASN A 155 13.96 -1.76 11.87
CA ASN A 155 15.26 -1.93 11.23
C ASN A 155 15.56 -0.73 10.32
N ARG A 156 16.60 0.03 10.68
CA ARG A 156 17.05 1.23 9.96
C ARG A 156 18.31 1.01 9.13
N THR A 157 18.71 -0.24 8.92
CA THR A 157 19.87 -0.58 8.10
C THR A 157 19.65 -0.05 6.68
N PRO A 158 20.56 0.79 6.15
CA PRO A 158 20.40 1.34 4.82
C PRO A 158 20.32 0.23 3.76
N ALA A 159 19.23 0.23 2.98
CA ALA A 159 19.13 -0.63 1.82
C ALA A 159 20.15 -0.16 0.76
N ARG A 160 21.01 -1.07 0.31
CA ARG A 160 21.94 -0.80 -0.80
C ARG A 160 21.25 -1.21 -2.11
N PRO A 161 21.18 -0.34 -3.13
CA PRO A 161 20.63 -0.70 -4.43
C PRO A 161 21.38 -1.92 -4.98
N ARG A 162 20.67 -3.04 -5.15
CA ARG A 162 21.24 -4.28 -5.68
C ARG A 162 21.18 -4.36 -7.21
N PHE A 163 20.27 -3.60 -7.80
CA PHE A 163 19.93 -3.68 -9.20
C PHE A 163 20.03 -2.32 -9.86
N LYS A 164 20.34 -2.34 -11.16
CA LYS A 164 20.37 -1.11 -11.96
C LYS A 164 18.94 -0.58 -12.10
N THR A 165 18.78 0.70 -11.80
CA THR A 165 17.52 1.40 -12.03
C THR A 165 17.59 2.19 -13.33
N GLY A 166 16.43 2.41 -13.94
CA GLY A 166 16.26 3.20 -15.14
C GLY A 166 14.99 4.04 -15.08
N THR A 167 14.87 4.97 -16.02
CA THR A 167 13.74 5.87 -16.13
C THR A 167 13.18 5.77 -17.54
N ILE A 168 11.88 5.49 -17.68
CA ILE A 168 11.20 5.59 -18.96
C ILE A 168 10.74 7.04 -19.17
N PHE A 169 10.07 7.63 -18.18
CA PHE A 169 9.87 9.08 -18.10
C PHE A 169 9.65 9.53 -16.64
N ARG A 170 9.94 10.81 -16.40
CA ARG A 170 9.68 11.51 -15.13
C ARG A 170 9.01 12.84 -15.43
N HIS A 171 7.83 13.07 -14.88
CA HIS A 171 7.05 14.29 -15.06
C HIS A 171 6.98 15.18 -13.81
N GLY A 172 7.54 14.74 -12.68
CA GLY A 172 7.60 15.55 -11.47
C GLY A 172 8.19 14.80 -10.29
N ASP A 173 8.03 15.38 -9.10
CA ASP A 173 8.44 14.76 -7.85
C ASP A 173 7.47 13.67 -7.42
N PRO A 174 7.95 12.54 -6.84
CA PRO A 174 7.10 11.40 -6.50
C PRO A 174 5.89 11.73 -5.61
N GLU A 175 6.06 12.67 -4.66
CA GLU A 175 4.97 13.09 -3.77
C GLU A 175 3.79 13.78 -4.50
N ARG A 176 4.00 14.20 -5.77
CA ARG A 176 3.01 14.89 -6.62
C ARG A 176 2.61 14.09 -7.86
N LYS A 177 3.11 12.87 -8.01
CA LYS A 177 2.88 12.01 -9.16
C LYS A 177 2.55 10.59 -8.71
N VAL A 178 2.11 9.77 -9.65
CA VAL A 178 1.95 8.33 -9.43
C VAL A 178 3.19 7.64 -9.97
N ASP A 179 3.96 7.04 -9.09
CA ASP A 179 5.17 6.31 -9.45
C ASP A 179 4.86 4.84 -9.75
N ILE A 180 5.16 4.41 -10.97
CA ILE A 180 5.07 3.02 -11.41
C ILE A 180 6.49 2.48 -11.56
N VAL A 181 6.75 1.33 -10.97
CA VAL A 181 8.03 0.62 -11.10
C VAL A 181 7.80 -0.69 -11.85
N ILE A 182 8.47 -0.85 -12.99
CA ILE A 182 8.48 -2.09 -13.76
C ILE A 182 9.70 -2.91 -13.34
N LEU A 183 9.46 -4.10 -12.81
CA LEU A 183 10.51 -5.04 -12.37
C LEU A 183 10.75 -6.11 -13.42
N GLY A 184 12.01 -6.49 -13.63
CA GLY A 184 12.34 -7.70 -14.39
C GLY A 184 11.97 -8.96 -13.60
N ASP A 185 11.35 -9.93 -14.25
CA ASP A 185 11.14 -11.27 -13.71
C ASP A 185 11.32 -12.32 -14.83
N GLY A 186 12.20 -13.29 -14.61
CA GLY A 186 12.64 -14.25 -15.63
C GLY A 186 13.52 -13.65 -16.72
N TYR A 187 14.23 -12.54 -16.48
CA TYR A 187 15.20 -11.98 -17.41
C TYR A 187 16.61 -12.19 -16.87
N SER A 188 17.40 -13.02 -17.56
CA SER A 188 18.80 -13.20 -17.21
C SER A 188 19.62 -11.95 -17.56
N LYS A 189 20.90 -11.92 -17.16
CA LYS A 189 21.81 -10.82 -17.50
C LYS A 189 21.91 -10.59 -19.02
N ALA A 190 21.81 -11.65 -19.83
CA ALA A 190 21.84 -11.56 -21.28
C ALA A 190 20.53 -10.98 -21.87
N ASP A 191 19.42 -11.05 -21.12
CA ASP A 191 18.11 -10.60 -21.56
C ASP A 191 17.82 -9.12 -21.23
N MET A 192 18.76 -8.38 -20.65
CA MET A 192 18.50 -7.01 -20.19
C MET A 192 18.06 -6.06 -21.30
N ASP A 193 18.55 -6.24 -22.52
CA ASP A 193 18.06 -5.46 -23.66
C ASP A 193 16.63 -5.84 -24.08
N LYS A 194 16.26 -7.11 -23.92
CA LYS A 194 14.88 -7.57 -24.10
C LYS A 194 13.98 -6.98 -23.01
N PHE A 195 14.36 -7.05 -21.74
CA PHE A 195 13.62 -6.42 -20.63
C PHE A 195 13.35 -4.93 -20.90
N ARG A 196 14.38 -4.18 -21.29
CA ARG A 196 14.23 -2.75 -21.59
C ARG A 196 13.26 -2.48 -22.74
N ARG A 197 13.22 -3.34 -23.76
CA ARG A 197 12.25 -3.24 -24.86
C ARG A 197 10.83 -3.57 -24.38
N ASP A 198 10.68 -4.65 -23.62
CA ASP A 198 9.39 -5.12 -23.11
C ASP A 198 8.79 -4.10 -22.12
N ALA A 199 9.61 -3.51 -21.26
CA ALA A 199 9.20 -2.44 -20.34
C ALA A 199 8.72 -1.17 -21.09
N ARG A 200 9.40 -0.79 -22.17
CA ARG A 200 8.95 0.33 -23.04
C ARG A 200 7.64 -0.01 -23.74
N HIS A 201 7.52 -1.21 -24.28
CA HIS A 201 6.31 -1.66 -24.95
C HIS A 201 5.10 -1.69 -24.00
N PHE A 202 5.25 -2.24 -22.81
CA PHE A 202 4.20 -2.21 -21.77
C PHE A 202 3.78 -0.77 -21.44
N ASN A 203 4.76 0.11 -21.22
CA ASN A 203 4.49 1.52 -20.94
C ASN A 203 3.74 2.21 -22.10
N GLU A 204 4.13 1.96 -23.35
CA GLU A 204 3.44 2.50 -24.53
C GLU A 204 1.99 2.02 -24.60
N ALA A 205 1.74 0.72 -24.40
CA ALA A 205 0.40 0.15 -24.40
C ALA A 205 -0.47 0.78 -23.29
N MET A 206 0.04 0.86 -22.05
CA MET A 206 -0.67 1.46 -20.92
C MET A 206 -1.07 2.91 -21.21
N PHE A 207 -0.11 3.74 -21.65
CA PHE A 207 -0.34 5.17 -21.90
C PHE A 207 -0.93 5.50 -23.28
N SER A 208 -1.25 4.50 -24.10
CA SER A 208 -2.11 4.65 -25.28
C SER A 208 -3.61 4.54 -24.94
N THR A 209 -3.93 4.04 -23.75
CA THR A 209 -5.30 3.73 -23.30
C THR A 209 -5.85 4.85 -22.41
N SER A 210 -7.09 5.28 -22.63
CA SER A 210 -7.76 6.23 -21.72
C SER A 210 -8.17 5.55 -20.40
N PRO A 211 -8.11 6.24 -19.24
CA PRO A 211 -7.75 7.65 -19.05
C PRO A 211 -6.24 7.89 -18.85
N PHE A 212 -5.38 6.87 -18.93
CA PHE A 212 -3.94 7.01 -18.72
C PHE A 212 -3.29 7.90 -19.78
N ARG A 213 -3.73 7.80 -21.04
CA ARG A 213 -3.26 8.62 -22.14
C ARG A 213 -3.38 10.12 -21.85
N GLU A 214 -4.57 10.55 -21.44
CA GLU A 214 -4.86 11.95 -21.12
C GLU A 214 -4.14 12.41 -19.85
N ARG A 215 -3.90 11.49 -18.91
CA ARG A 215 -3.27 11.76 -17.61
C ARG A 215 -1.79 11.41 -17.56
N LYS A 216 -1.13 11.14 -18.69
CA LYS A 216 0.27 10.67 -18.73
C LYS A 216 1.24 11.54 -17.92
N ARG A 217 1.01 12.86 -17.90
CA ARG A 217 1.81 13.84 -17.13
C ARG A 217 1.66 13.73 -15.60
N GLU A 218 0.74 12.91 -15.11
CA GLU A 218 0.55 12.61 -13.68
C GLU A 218 1.38 11.43 -13.19
N PHE A 219 2.11 10.75 -14.07
CA PHE A 219 2.87 9.56 -13.72
C PHE A 219 4.38 9.77 -13.86
N ASN A 220 5.13 9.03 -13.06
CA ASN A 220 6.55 8.73 -13.27
C ASN A 220 6.67 7.22 -13.52
N VAL A 221 7.53 6.80 -14.44
CA VAL A 221 7.72 5.37 -14.75
C VAL A 221 9.19 5.01 -14.71
N TRP A 222 9.50 4.04 -13.87
CA TRP A 222 10.83 3.56 -13.56
C TRP A 222 10.98 2.10 -13.94
N THR A 223 12.21 1.66 -14.13
CA THR A 223 12.55 0.26 -14.32
C THR A 223 13.57 -0.17 -13.27
N VAL A 224 13.47 -1.42 -12.80
CA VAL A 224 14.54 -2.07 -12.03
C VAL A 224 14.94 -3.35 -12.76
N GLU A 225 16.20 -3.40 -13.16
CA GLU A 225 16.82 -4.55 -13.84
C GLU A 225 17.15 -5.64 -12.80
N VAL A 226 16.11 -6.29 -12.29
CA VAL A 226 16.25 -7.50 -11.46
C VAL A 226 16.73 -8.63 -12.36
N ILE A 227 17.91 -9.16 -12.06
CA ILE A 227 18.56 -10.20 -12.86
C ILE A 227 18.14 -11.56 -12.28
N SER A 228 17.47 -12.37 -13.08
CA SER A 228 17.21 -13.78 -12.79
C SER A 228 18.43 -14.64 -13.11
N GLU A 229 18.58 -15.77 -12.41
CA GLU A 229 19.64 -16.75 -12.71
C GLU A 229 19.42 -17.37 -14.09
N ASP A 230 18.18 -17.80 -14.36
CA ASP A 230 17.75 -18.38 -15.63
C ASP A 230 16.80 -17.45 -16.41
N SER A 231 16.83 -17.58 -17.74
CA SER A 231 15.87 -16.93 -18.65
C SER A 231 14.52 -17.63 -18.61
N GLY A 232 13.44 -16.88 -18.41
CA GLY A 232 12.05 -17.32 -18.37
C GLY A 232 11.53 -17.62 -16.95
N ILE A 233 10.23 -17.92 -16.87
CA ILE A 233 9.55 -18.23 -15.60
C ILE A 233 9.32 -19.74 -15.43
N PRO A 234 9.15 -20.23 -14.18
CA PRO A 234 8.71 -21.59 -13.91
C PRO A 234 7.38 -21.93 -14.60
N LYS A 235 7.21 -23.20 -15.01
CA LYS A 235 5.97 -23.76 -15.54
C LYS A 235 5.68 -25.10 -14.85
N PRO A 236 5.12 -25.07 -13.62
CA PRO A 236 4.91 -26.29 -12.84
C PRO A 236 4.01 -27.33 -13.53
N ASP A 237 3.04 -26.90 -14.33
CA ASP A 237 2.16 -27.77 -15.13
C ASP A 237 2.92 -28.63 -16.15
N LYS A 238 4.11 -28.17 -16.56
CA LYS A 238 5.02 -28.86 -17.49
C LYS A 238 6.27 -29.40 -16.77
N ASN A 239 6.29 -29.36 -15.44
CA ASN A 239 7.44 -29.73 -14.62
C ASN A 239 8.74 -28.98 -15.00
N ILE A 240 8.61 -27.70 -15.37
CA ILE A 240 9.75 -26.81 -15.67
C ILE A 240 9.97 -25.90 -14.46
N TRP A 241 11.14 -26.00 -13.84
CA TRP A 241 11.55 -25.20 -12.68
C TRP A 241 12.78 -24.36 -13.04
N LYS A 242 12.75 -23.09 -12.66
CA LYS A 242 13.75 -22.05 -12.95
C LYS A 242 13.83 -21.12 -11.76
#